data_AF-A0A158QJS1-F1
#
_entry.id   AF-A0A158QJS1-F1
#
_cell.length_a   1.000
_cell.length_b   1.000
_cell.length_c   1.000
_cell.angle_alpha   90.00
_cell.angle_beta   90.00
_cell.angle_gamma   90.00
#
_symmetry.space_group_name_H-M   'P 1'
#
loop_
_entity.id
_entity.type
_entity.pdbx_description
1 polymer ?
#
loop_
_entity_poly.entity_id
_entity_poly.type
_entity_poly.pdbx_seq_one_letter_code
_entity_poly.pdbx_strand_id
1 'polypeptide(L)'
;MLRLKRIVNVWGPDYEFELNEQYVTIKMLMEEVYTKSCECRLWALVRLTAGLLGKRLEELGKAVTHLLVRQKQITVGLPSKKEEAITSPKTNEELKEIMHRAYSDDPNAFTLSQEIIVALGSLVRTEPKLFVEMFRLRIGLIIQVLASELARIRKLSAADAAENLMTISPFELKSMLFSLLSGRLLEEFVDDCDAAKETRTGIGSFRRHIEERKSLRKSTRSIPERTIEEVEEEEDEELAEDDFQFGIWLRHRRIDGALNRVPNNFYATLWDTVNRLPHGVRINDTILHWGLTQEMTRREMKFALEVEQVLNRIAEPEYREMVVEVLWLLGRLDRLVQSDQPNIPRDRPLDIDVLLRKANELFVKHNREMGTIVLECCASGKRCDGARGLCRHLYDSAPAGEFGTSHYIIKAMMILFT
;
A
#
# COMPACT_ATOMS: atom_id res chain seq x y z
N MET A 1 -17.06 -15.23 21.37
CA MET A 1 -15.83 -14.40 21.51
C MET A 1 -15.93 -13.33 22.59
N LEU A 2 -16.91 -12.41 22.54
CA LEU A 2 -17.05 -11.30 23.53
C LEU A 2 -17.13 -11.75 25.00
N ARG A 3 -17.83 -12.86 25.29
CA ARG A 3 -17.93 -13.40 26.66
C ARG A 3 -16.59 -13.89 27.20
N LEU A 4 -15.78 -14.55 26.38
CA LEU A 4 -14.44 -15.03 26.75
C LEU A 4 -13.50 -13.87 27.09
N LYS A 5 -13.44 -12.85 26.24
CA LYS A 5 -12.65 -11.63 26.50
C LYS A 5 -13.09 -10.94 27.80
N ARG A 6 -14.41 -10.84 28.04
CA ARG A 6 -14.95 -10.25 29.27
C ARG A 6 -14.56 -11.06 30.52
N ILE A 7 -14.65 -12.39 30.47
CA ILE A 7 -14.30 -13.25 31.61
C ILE A 7 -12.82 -13.06 32.01
N VAL A 8 -11.90 -13.09 31.03
CA VAL A 8 -10.47 -12.90 31.29
C VAL A 8 -10.18 -11.52 31.85
N ASN A 9 -10.81 -10.48 31.31
CA ASN A 9 -10.59 -9.11 31.77
C ASN A 9 -11.13 -8.84 33.19
N VAL A 10 -12.18 -9.54 33.62
CA VAL A 10 -12.81 -9.33 34.93
C VAL A 10 -12.10 -10.12 36.03
N TRP A 11 -11.79 -11.38 35.77
CA TRP A 11 -11.31 -12.31 36.79
C TRP A 11 -9.79 -12.53 36.74
N GLY A 12 -9.16 -12.27 35.60
CA GLY A 12 -7.75 -12.57 35.36
C GLY A 12 -7.52 -14.04 34.97
N PRO A 13 -6.37 -14.36 34.34
CA PRO A 13 -6.08 -15.71 33.84
C PRO A 13 -5.88 -16.75 34.95
N ASP A 14 -5.37 -16.33 36.11
CA ASP A 14 -5.01 -17.21 37.24
C ASP A 14 -6.14 -17.39 38.25
N TYR A 15 -7.35 -16.88 37.96
CA TYR A 15 -8.51 -17.08 38.81
C TYR A 15 -8.93 -18.56 38.80
N GLU A 16 -8.96 -19.15 39.99
CA GLU A 16 -9.37 -20.53 40.24
C GLU A 16 -10.84 -20.61 40.59
N PHE A 17 -11.51 -21.63 40.08
CA PHE A 17 -12.86 -21.98 40.48
C PHE A 17 -13.06 -23.49 40.41
N GLU A 18 -14.06 -23.97 41.15
CA GLU A 18 -14.40 -25.38 41.21
C GLU A 18 -15.33 -25.75 40.06
N LEU A 19 -14.94 -26.76 39.29
CA LEU A 19 -15.74 -27.34 38.21
C LEU A 19 -15.67 -28.86 38.33
N ASN A 20 -16.83 -29.52 38.55
CA ASN A 20 -16.92 -30.97 38.73
C ASN A 20 -15.94 -31.52 39.78
N GLU A 21 -15.88 -30.91 40.97
CA GLU A 21 -15.02 -31.31 42.10
C GLU A 21 -13.51 -31.19 41.83
N GLN A 22 -13.12 -30.43 40.79
CA GLN A 22 -11.73 -30.10 40.49
C GLN A 22 -11.53 -28.58 40.47
N TYR A 23 -10.39 -28.12 41.00
CA TYR A 23 -9.96 -26.73 40.88
C TYR A 23 -9.36 -26.50 39.50
N VAL A 24 -9.95 -25.58 38.74
CA VAL A 24 -9.54 -25.23 37.38
C VAL A 24 -9.33 -23.73 37.28
N THR A 25 -8.27 -23.31 36.58
CA THR A 25 -8.03 -21.89 36.28
C THR A 25 -8.69 -21.48 34.97
N ILE A 26 -9.00 -20.18 34.83
CA ILE A 26 -9.44 -19.61 33.54
C ILE A 26 -8.40 -19.90 32.45
N LYS A 27 -7.11 -19.83 32.76
CA LYS A 27 -6.02 -20.17 31.84
C LYS A 27 -6.11 -21.61 31.32
N MET A 28 -6.35 -22.60 32.17
CA MET A 28 -6.49 -24.00 31.76
C MET A 28 -7.66 -24.20 30.80
N LEU A 29 -8.81 -23.57 31.08
CA LEU A 29 -9.96 -23.61 30.17
C LEU A 29 -9.69 -22.91 28.85
N MET A 30 -8.98 -21.78 28.88
CA MET A 30 -8.58 -21.11 27.64
C MET A 30 -7.63 -21.96 26.80
N GLU A 31 -6.72 -22.73 27.43
CA GLU A 31 -5.87 -23.69 26.72
C GLU A 31 -6.68 -24.83 26.10
N GLU A 32 -7.69 -25.34 26.79
CA GLU A 32 -8.61 -26.33 26.21
C GLU A 32 -9.39 -25.74 25.02
N VAL A 33 -9.98 -24.55 25.18
CA VAL A 33 -10.70 -23.86 24.10
C VAL A 33 -9.78 -23.59 22.92
N TYR A 34 -8.54 -23.16 23.16
CA TYR A 34 -7.53 -22.97 22.11
C TYR A 34 -7.28 -24.27 21.35
N THR A 35 -7.05 -25.38 22.07
CA THR A 35 -6.75 -26.69 21.48
C THR A 35 -7.93 -27.20 20.63
N LYS A 36 -9.14 -27.19 21.16
CA LYS A 36 -10.35 -27.59 20.39
C LYS A 36 -10.62 -26.65 19.22
N SER A 37 -10.36 -25.35 19.36
CA SER A 37 -10.52 -24.40 18.26
C SER A 37 -9.52 -24.66 17.12
N CYS A 38 -8.30 -25.11 17.43
CA CYS A 38 -7.33 -25.54 16.43
C CYS A 38 -7.82 -26.79 15.68
N GLU A 39 -8.32 -27.80 16.39
CA GLU A 39 -8.88 -29.03 15.80
C GLU A 39 -10.07 -28.74 14.88
N CYS A 40 -10.98 -27.87 15.32
CA CYS A 40 -12.15 -27.44 14.55
C CYS A 40 -11.85 -26.35 13.52
N ARG A 41 -10.59 -25.88 13.40
CA ARG A 41 -10.16 -24.80 12.48
C ARG A 41 -10.96 -23.49 12.64
N LEU A 42 -11.36 -23.17 13.87
CA LEU A 42 -12.07 -21.94 14.21
C LEU A 42 -11.08 -20.79 14.39
N TRP A 43 -10.52 -20.29 13.29
CA TRP A 43 -9.37 -19.37 13.28
C TRP A 43 -9.56 -18.10 14.11
N ALA A 44 -10.77 -17.52 14.13
CA ALA A 44 -11.03 -16.35 14.94
C ALA A 44 -10.95 -16.63 16.45
N LEU A 45 -11.40 -17.81 16.89
CA LEU A 45 -11.23 -18.26 18.28
C LEU A 45 -9.78 -18.60 18.58
N VAL A 46 -9.06 -19.24 17.66
CA VAL A 46 -7.62 -19.54 17.80
C VAL A 46 -6.84 -18.25 18.02
N ARG A 47 -7.04 -17.23 17.17
CA ARG A 47 -6.36 -15.92 17.31
C ARG A 47 -6.69 -15.22 18.62
N LEU A 48 -7.96 -15.21 19.01
CA LEU A 48 -8.41 -14.58 20.25
C LEU A 48 -7.80 -15.27 21.48
N THR A 49 -7.90 -16.60 21.56
CA THR A 49 -7.41 -17.37 22.71
C THR A 49 -5.89 -17.37 22.78
N ALA A 50 -5.19 -17.47 21.64
CA ALA A 50 -3.74 -17.31 21.58
C ALA A 50 -3.29 -15.94 22.09
N GLY A 51 -3.99 -14.87 21.68
CA GLY A 51 -3.67 -13.51 22.10
C GLY A 51 -3.92 -13.29 23.59
N LEU A 52 -5.04 -13.79 24.12
CA LEU A 52 -5.37 -13.72 25.55
C LEU A 52 -4.39 -14.52 26.41
N LEU A 53 -3.89 -15.65 25.91
CA LEU A 53 -2.86 -16.46 26.56
C LEU A 53 -1.44 -15.89 26.36
N GLY A 54 -1.27 -14.83 25.57
CA GLY A 54 0.05 -14.29 25.22
C GLY A 54 0.94 -15.31 24.50
N LYS A 55 0.34 -16.25 23.74
CA LYS A 55 1.07 -17.29 23.01
C LYS A 55 1.93 -16.65 21.91
N ARG A 56 3.18 -17.08 21.85
CA ARG A 56 4.14 -16.67 20.82
C ARG A 56 4.26 -17.77 19.77
N LEU A 57 4.29 -17.37 18.49
CA LEU A 57 4.62 -18.30 17.42
C LEU A 57 6.12 -18.67 17.47
N GLU A 58 6.42 -19.96 17.40
CA GLU A 58 7.80 -20.47 17.49
C GLU A 58 8.71 -19.87 16.41
N GLU A 59 8.19 -19.73 15.20
CA GLU A 59 8.91 -19.22 14.03
C GLU A 59 9.06 -17.69 13.99
N LEU A 60 8.47 -16.95 14.94
CA LEU A 60 8.47 -15.49 14.93
C LEU A 60 9.90 -14.92 14.91
N GLY A 61 10.76 -15.37 15.83
CA GLY A 61 12.15 -14.86 15.92
C GLY A 61 12.97 -15.15 14.65
N LYS A 62 12.77 -16.33 14.05
CA LYS A 62 13.40 -16.70 12.77
C LYS A 62 12.88 -15.81 11.63
N ALA A 63 11.57 -15.57 11.56
CA ALA A 63 10.97 -14.73 10.54
C ALA A 63 11.46 -13.28 10.61
N VAL A 64 11.52 -12.70 11.81
CA VAL A 64 12.11 -11.37 12.04
C VAL A 64 13.56 -11.33 11.56
N THR A 65 14.35 -12.35 11.91
CA THR A 65 15.75 -12.45 11.47
C THR A 65 15.87 -12.53 9.95
N HIS A 66 15.04 -13.33 9.27
CA HIS A 66 15.04 -13.44 7.82
C HIS A 66 14.73 -12.12 7.09
N LEU A 67 13.85 -11.30 7.67
CA LEU A 67 13.51 -9.97 7.17
C LEU A 67 14.67 -9.00 7.36
N LEU A 68 15.23 -8.93 8.58
CA LEU A 68 16.32 -8.01 8.91
C LEU A 68 17.61 -8.28 8.13
N VAL A 69 17.98 -9.55 7.94
CA VAL A 69 19.17 -9.94 7.14
C VAL A 69 19.03 -9.50 5.67
N ARG A 70 17.80 -9.44 5.15
CA ARG A 70 17.50 -8.89 3.82
C ARG A 70 17.26 -7.37 3.84
N GLN A 71 17.69 -6.71 4.91
CA GLN A 71 17.57 -5.27 5.11
C GLN A 71 16.12 -4.77 5.08
N LYS A 72 15.19 -5.59 5.59
CA LYS A 72 13.78 -5.23 5.79
C LYS A 72 13.54 -4.99 7.28
N GLN A 73 13.46 -3.73 7.66
CA GLN A 73 12.99 -3.32 8.98
C GLN A 73 11.48 -3.57 9.06
N ILE A 74 10.97 -3.81 10.28
CA ILE A 74 9.54 -4.00 10.49
C ILE A 74 9.04 -3.07 11.59
N THR A 75 7.78 -2.66 11.49
CA THR A 75 7.09 -1.96 12.58
C THR A 75 5.79 -2.68 12.93
N VAL A 76 5.48 -2.75 14.21
CA VAL A 76 4.27 -3.38 14.75
C VAL A 76 3.42 -2.36 15.48
N GLY A 77 2.11 -2.56 15.48
CA GLY A 77 1.13 -1.56 15.93
C GLY A 77 0.67 -0.63 14.82
N LEU A 78 -0.07 0.42 15.17
CA LEU A 78 -0.64 1.39 14.23
C LEU A 78 -0.06 2.79 14.47
N PRO A 79 0.30 3.55 13.41
CA PRO A 79 0.83 4.89 13.57
C PRO A 79 -0.12 5.87 14.28
N SER A 80 -1.43 5.65 14.22
CA SER A 80 -2.42 6.48 14.92
C SER A 80 -2.53 6.19 16.42
N LYS A 81 -1.97 5.07 16.90
CA LYS A 81 -1.97 4.68 18.31
C LYS A 81 -0.54 4.60 18.83
N LYS A 82 0.05 3.42 18.68
CA LYS A 82 1.40 3.10 19.14
C LYS A 82 2.03 2.18 18.10
N GLU A 83 3.17 2.58 17.60
CA GLU A 83 3.94 1.84 16.61
C GLU A 83 5.36 1.68 17.11
N GLU A 84 5.84 0.43 17.14
CA GLU A 84 7.16 0.06 17.64
C GLU A 84 8.00 -0.50 16.49
N ALA A 85 9.22 -0.02 16.35
CA ALA A 85 10.13 -0.43 15.30
C ALA A 85 11.06 -1.56 15.77
N ILE A 86 11.25 -2.56 14.91
CA ILE A 86 12.22 -3.63 15.07
C ILE A 86 13.23 -3.48 13.93
N THR A 87 14.38 -2.90 14.27
CA THR A 87 15.45 -2.55 13.32
C THR A 87 16.72 -3.39 13.52
N SER A 88 16.80 -4.13 14.62
CA SER A 88 17.89 -5.04 14.96
C SER A 88 17.32 -6.40 15.35
N PRO A 89 18.09 -7.50 15.27
CA PRO A 89 17.70 -8.78 15.83
C PRO A 89 17.30 -8.60 17.31
N LYS A 90 16.25 -9.31 17.72
CA LYS A 90 15.69 -9.27 19.07
C LYS A 90 15.60 -10.68 19.62
N THR A 91 15.80 -10.80 20.92
CA THR A 91 15.53 -12.03 21.67
C THR A 91 14.01 -12.30 21.71
N ASN A 92 13.64 -13.53 22.03
CA ASN A 92 12.22 -13.90 22.12
C ASN A 92 11.48 -13.07 23.17
N GLU A 93 12.12 -12.70 24.28
CA GLU A 93 11.48 -11.90 25.32
C GLU A 93 11.37 -10.43 24.93
N GLU A 94 12.38 -9.85 24.28
CA GLU A 94 12.25 -8.50 23.72
C GLU A 94 11.12 -8.42 22.68
N LEU A 95 10.99 -9.43 21.80
CA LEU A 95 9.88 -9.48 20.85
C LEU A 95 8.54 -9.56 21.57
N LYS A 96 8.43 -10.38 22.61
CA LYS A 96 7.21 -10.50 23.41
C LYS A 96 6.82 -9.16 24.04
N GLU A 97 7.77 -8.46 24.64
CA GLU A 97 7.55 -7.13 25.22
C GLU A 97 7.11 -6.10 24.18
N ILE A 98 7.79 -6.05 23.02
CA ILE A 98 7.44 -5.14 21.92
C ILE A 98 6.01 -5.40 21.44
N MET A 99 5.64 -6.66 21.25
CA MET A 99 4.29 -7.04 20.80
C MET A 99 3.22 -6.70 21.85
N HIS A 100 3.48 -6.95 23.13
CA HIS A 100 2.58 -6.53 24.21
C HIS A 100 2.44 -5.01 24.29
N ARG A 101 3.55 -4.27 24.13
CA ARG A 101 3.53 -2.80 24.13
C ARG A 101 2.71 -2.24 22.97
N ALA A 102 2.72 -2.89 21.81
CA ALA A 102 2.01 -2.44 20.61
C ALA A 102 0.52 -2.85 20.56
N TYR A 103 0.15 -3.99 21.15
CA TYR A 103 -1.18 -4.60 21.01
C TYR A 103 -1.88 -4.95 22.33
N SER A 104 -1.54 -4.28 23.45
CA SER A 104 -2.07 -4.61 24.78
C SER A 104 -3.61 -4.59 24.87
N ASP A 105 -4.29 -3.80 24.04
CA ASP A 105 -5.75 -3.65 24.00
C ASP A 105 -6.44 -4.64 23.03
N ASP A 106 -5.68 -5.28 22.14
CA ASP A 106 -6.19 -6.08 21.03
C ASP A 106 -5.49 -7.45 20.89
N PRO A 107 -6.02 -8.49 21.56
CA PRO A 107 -5.51 -9.85 21.46
C PRO A 107 -5.56 -10.44 20.04
N ASN A 108 -6.54 -10.04 19.23
CA ASN A 108 -6.66 -10.54 17.86
C ASN A 108 -5.55 -9.97 16.98
N ALA A 109 -5.33 -8.66 17.06
CA ALA A 109 -4.23 -8.00 16.35
C ALA A 109 -2.86 -8.49 16.84
N PHE A 110 -2.70 -8.80 18.13
CA PHE A 110 -1.49 -9.41 18.67
C PHE A 110 -1.15 -10.75 17.98
N THR A 111 -2.11 -11.64 17.79
CA THR A 111 -1.86 -12.91 17.11
C THR A 111 -1.71 -12.75 15.60
N LEU A 112 -2.60 -11.97 14.97
CA LEU A 112 -2.58 -11.76 13.52
C LEU A 112 -1.28 -11.09 13.04
N SER A 113 -0.75 -10.14 13.79
CA SER A 113 0.53 -9.49 13.45
C SER A 113 1.71 -10.46 13.47
N GLN A 114 1.75 -11.41 14.41
CA GLN A 114 2.76 -12.47 14.42
C GLN A 114 2.62 -13.38 13.19
N GLU A 115 1.40 -13.78 12.83
CA GLU A 115 1.15 -14.59 11.63
C GLU A 115 1.62 -13.88 10.35
N ILE A 116 1.34 -12.58 10.23
CA ILE A 116 1.80 -11.77 9.09
C ILE A 116 3.32 -11.69 9.06
N ILE A 117 3.99 -11.45 10.19
CA ILE A 117 5.47 -11.41 10.24
C ILE A 117 6.05 -12.76 9.79
N VAL A 118 5.48 -13.88 10.26
CA VAL A 118 5.91 -15.23 9.86
C VAL A 118 5.68 -15.46 8.37
N ALA A 119 4.53 -15.07 7.84
CA ALA A 119 4.22 -15.17 6.42
C ALA A 119 5.17 -14.32 5.56
N LEU A 120 5.42 -13.06 5.94
CA LEU A 120 6.38 -12.18 5.27
C LEU A 120 7.80 -12.72 5.36
N GLY A 121 8.21 -13.30 6.49
CA GLY A 121 9.49 -13.96 6.66
C GLY A 121 9.66 -15.19 5.77
N SER A 122 8.57 -15.91 5.48
CA SER A 122 8.56 -16.95 4.45
C SER A 122 8.68 -16.36 3.05
N LEU A 123 7.90 -15.33 2.73
CA LEU A 123 7.83 -14.73 1.39
C LEU A 123 9.14 -14.03 1.01
N VAL A 124 9.79 -13.33 1.93
CA VAL A 124 11.07 -12.66 1.65
C VAL A 124 12.18 -13.65 1.28
N ARG A 125 12.05 -14.90 1.74
CA ARG A 125 12.98 -15.99 1.41
C ARG A 125 12.69 -16.62 0.06
N THR A 126 11.42 -16.91 -0.22
CA THR A 126 11.01 -17.62 -1.43
C THR A 126 10.93 -16.68 -2.64
N GLU A 127 10.48 -15.44 -2.42
CA GLU A 127 10.14 -14.46 -3.45
C GLU A 127 10.73 -13.07 -3.10
N PRO A 128 12.07 -12.93 -3.00
CA PRO A 128 12.71 -11.69 -2.57
C PRO A 128 12.41 -10.49 -3.48
N LYS A 129 12.04 -10.75 -4.75
CA LYS A 129 11.68 -9.71 -5.73
C LYS A 129 10.46 -8.89 -5.33
N LEU A 130 9.54 -9.47 -4.54
CA LEU A 130 8.35 -8.80 -4.04
C LEU A 130 8.66 -7.61 -3.10
N PHE A 131 9.88 -7.56 -2.56
CA PHE A 131 10.31 -6.58 -1.56
C PHE A 131 11.30 -5.56 -2.13
N VAL A 132 11.45 -5.49 -3.45
CA VAL A 132 12.38 -4.56 -4.11
C VAL A 132 12.02 -3.12 -3.76
N GLU A 133 13.03 -2.33 -3.37
CA GLU A 133 12.91 -0.93 -2.94
C GLU A 133 11.96 -0.66 -1.75
N MET A 134 11.59 -1.70 -1.00
CA MET A 134 10.86 -1.58 0.27
C MET A 134 11.83 -1.83 1.42
N PHE A 135 12.11 -0.87 2.29
CA PHE A 135 13.04 -1.06 3.41
C PHE A 135 12.36 -1.21 4.76
N ARG A 136 11.18 -0.62 4.93
CA ARG A 136 10.37 -0.79 6.15
C ARG A 136 8.98 -1.34 5.88
N LEU A 137 8.68 -2.50 6.45
CA LEU A 137 7.37 -3.16 6.39
C LEU A 137 6.53 -2.78 7.60
N ARG A 138 5.42 -2.07 7.38
CA ARG A 138 4.54 -1.59 8.44
C ARG A 138 3.38 -2.54 8.65
N ILE A 139 3.53 -3.46 9.60
CA ILE A 139 2.61 -4.60 9.77
C ILE A 139 1.18 -4.12 10.05
N GLY A 140 1.00 -3.07 10.85
CA GLY A 140 -0.34 -2.52 11.10
C GLY A 140 -1.03 -1.93 9.87
N LEU A 141 -0.29 -1.25 8.98
CA LEU A 141 -0.84 -0.74 7.73
C LEU A 141 -1.17 -1.89 6.76
N ILE A 142 -0.34 -2.93 6.72
CA ILE A 142 -0.63 -4.14 5.93
C ILE A 142 -1.93 -4.80 6.39
N ILE A 143 -2.17 -4.90 7.71
CA ILE A 143 -3.45 -5.40 8.27
C ILE A 143 -4.63 -4.54 7.79
N GLN A 144 -4.51 -3.22 7.84
CA GLN A 144 -5.56 -2.31 7.38
C GLN A 144 -5.87 -2.46 5.90
N VAL A 145 -4.83 -2.59 5.06
CA VAL A 145 -5.01 -2.85 3.63
C VAL A 145 -5.70 -4.18 3.42
N LEU A 146 -5.24 -5.28 4.06
CA LEU A 146 -5.89 -6.59 3.94
C LEU A 146 -7.38 -6.53 4.33
N ALA A 147 -7.72 -5.85 5.43
CA ALA A 147 -9.11 -5.67 5.85
C ALA A 147 -9.92 -4.86 4.83
N SER A 148 -9.37 -3.74 4.33
CA SER A 148 -10.04 -2.91 3.32
C SER A 148 -10.21 -3.63 1.99
N GLU A 149 -9.26 -4.47 1.61
CA GLU A 149 -9.34 -5.28 0.39
C GLU A 149 -10.41 -6.36 0.53
N LEU A 150 -10.44 -7.04 1.69
CA LEU A 150 -11.47 -8.03 1.99
C LEU A 150 -12.88 -7.42 2.01
N ALA A 151 -13.02 -6.21 2.57
CA ALA A 151 -14.27 -5.47 2.59
C ALA A 151 -14.82 -5.27 1.18
N ARG A 152 -13.95 -4.92 0.23
CA ARG A 152 -14.34 -4.69 -1.16
C ARG A 152 -14.73 -5.99 -1.87
N ILE A 153 -13.86 -7.00 -1.81
CA ILE A 153 -14.07 -8.28 -2.51
C ILE A 153 -15.36 -8.94 -2.05
N ARG A 154 -15.64 -8.89 -0.74
CA ARG A 154 -16.83 -9.52 -0.14
C ARG A 154 -18.02 -8.56 0.00
N LYS A 155 -17.91 -7.32 -0.48
CA LYS A 155 -18.92 -6.25 -0.33
C LYS A 155 -19.42 -6.09 1.12
N LEU A 156 -18.49 -6.15 2.07
CA LEU A 156 -18.74 -6.05 3.50
C LEU A 156 -18.57 -4.61 4.01
N SER A 157 -19.20 -4.29 5.14
CA SER A 157 -18.86 -3.09 5.89
C SER A 157 -17.43 -3.19 6.44
N ALA A 158 -16.82 -2.05 6.78
CA ALA A 158 -15.47 -2.04 7.34
C ALA A 158 -15.37 -2.85 8.65
N ALA A 159 -16.42 -2.84 9.48
CA ALA A 159 -16.47 -3.62 10.73
C ALA A 159 -16.55 -5.12 10.44
N ASP A 160 -17.46 -5.52 9.54
CA ASP A 160 -17.64 -6.94 9.18
C ASP A 160 -16.39 -7.50 8.49
N ALA A 161 -15.69 -6.69 7.72
CA ALA A 161 -14.44 -7.07 7.08
C ALA A 161 -13.31 -7.31 8.10
N ALA A 162 -13.21 -6.47 9.14
CA ALA A 162 -12.25 -6.69 10.21
C ALA A 162 -12.55 -7.97 10.99
N GLU A 163 -13.83 -8.28 11.24
CA GLU A 163 -14.24 -9.55 11.86
C GLU A 163 -13.97 -10.75 10.95
N ASN A 164 -14.28 -10.63 9.66
CA ASN A 164 -14.01 -11.67 8.66
C ASN A 164 -12.51 -11.92 8.48
N LEU A 165 -11.66 -10.90 8.57
CA LEU A 165 -10.21 -11.08 8.52
C LEU A 165 -9.73 -12.02 9.64
N MET A 166 -10.39 -12.02 10.80
CA MET A 166 -10.08 -12.93 11.90
C MET A 166 -10.50 -14.38 11.63
N THR A 167 -11.38 -14.64 10.65
CA THR A 167 -11.80 -16.00 10.30
C THR A 167 -10.96 -16.62 9.18
N ILE A 168 -10.13 -15.83 8.49
CA ILE A 168 -9.27 -16.30 7.38
C ILE A 168 -8.20 -17.27 7.89
N SER A 169 -7.97 -18.38 7.21
CA SER A 169 -6.94 -19.34 7.60
C SER A 169 -5.51 -18.78 7.43
N PRO A 170 -4.49 -19.31 8.13
CA PRO A 170 -3.11 -18.87 7.94
C PRO A 170 -2.59 -19.02 6.50
N PHE A 171 -3.06 -20.04 5.78
CA PHE A 171 -2.71 -20.25 4.37
C PHE A 171 -3.32 -19.15 3.47
N GLU A 172 -4.62 -18.90 3.59
CA GLU A 172 -5.30 -17.84 2.83
C GLU A 172 -4.69 -16.47 3.15
N LEU A 173 -4.34 -16.19 4.41
CA LEU A 173 -3.66 -14.97 4.81
C LEU A 173 -2.32 -14.80 4.08
N LYS A 174 -1.52 -15.87 4.00
CA LYS A 174 -0.25 -15.86 3.25
C LYS A 174 -0.50 -15.63 1.76
N SER A 175 -1.53 -16.24 1.17
CA SER A 175 -1.90 -16.03 -0.24
C SER A 175 -2.36 -14.60 -0.50
N MET A 176 -3.17 -14.01 0.38
CA MET A 176 -3.57 -12.61 0.28
C MET A 176 -2.37 -11.66 0.35
N LEU A 177 -1.42 -11.92 1.27
CA LEU A 177 -0.18 -11.16 1.37
C LEU A 177 0.67 -11.28 0.09
N PHE A 178 0.77 -12.47 -0.48
CA PHE A 178 1.48 -12.67 -1.74
C PHE A 178 0.85 -11.85 -2.86
N SER A 179 -0.47 -11.91 -3.05
CA SER A 179 -1.18 -11.13 -4.07
C SER A 179 -0.98 -9.62 -3.88
N LEU A 180 -1.18 -9.13 -2.66
CA LEU A 180 -0.97 -7.73 -2.29
C LEU A 180 0.48 -7.26 -2.57
N LEU A 181 1.47 -8.10 -2.27
CA LEU A 181 2.88 -7.82 -2.55
C LEU A 181 3.26 -7.95 -4.03
N SER A 182 2.55 -8.77 -4.81
CA SER A 182 2.82 -8.96 -6.24
C SER A 182 2.34 -7.82 -7.12
N GLY A 183 1.46 -6.94 -6.60
CA GLY A 183 0.85 -5.86 -7.38
C GLY A 183 -0.40 -6.29 -8.17
N ARG A 184 -0.79 -7.56 -8.08
CA ARG A 184 -2.08 -8.06 -8.54
C ARG A 184 -3.19 -7.55 -7.63
N LEU A 185 -4.25 -7.00 -8.22
CA LEU A 185 -5.44 -6.70 -7.43
C LEU A 185 -6.05 -8.02 -6.97
N LEU A 186 -6.45 -8.12 -5.71
CA LEU A 186 -6.97 -9.36 -5.11
C LEU A 186 -8.23 -9.93 -5.79
N GLU A 187 -8.87 -9.16 -6.68
CA GLU A 187 -10.00 -9.58 -7.51
C GLU A 187 -9.59 -10.55 -8.64
N GLU A 188 -8.33 -10.53 -9.07
CA GLU A 188 -7.79 -11.40 -10.14
C GLU A 188 -7.72 -12.89 -9.74
N PHE A 189 -8.09 -13.25 -8.51
CA PHE A 189 -8.10 -14.64 -8.02
C PHE A 189 -9.48 -15.31 -8.09
N VAL A 190 -10.55 -14.55 -8.38
CA VAL A 190 -11.91 -15.13 -8.44
C VAL A 190 -12.12 -15.88 -9.77
N ASP A 191 -11.39 -15.51 -10.83
CA ASP A 191 -11.67 -16.00 -12.19
C ASP A 191 -10.55 -16.79 -12.89
N ASP A 192 -9.32 -16.90 -12.36
CA ASP A 192 -8.27 -17.60 -13.11
C ASP A 192 -7.30 -18.44 -12.26
N CYS A 193 -7.23 -19.74 -12.58
CA CYS A 193 -6.32 -20.73 -11.99
C CYS A 193 -4.98 -20.84 -12.75
N ASP A 194 -4.73 -19.97 -13.74
CA ASP A 194 -3.54 -20.07 -14.59
C ASP A 194 -2.35 -19.16 -14.19
N ALA A 195 -1.17 -19.67 -14.55
CA ALA A 195 0.11 -19.42 -13.90
C ALA A 195 0.69 -17.98 -14.00
N ALA A 196 1.33 -17.58 -12.90
CA ALA A 196 2.47 -16.66 -12.73
C ALA A 196 2.89 -15.78 -13.93
N LYS A 197 2.42 -14.53 -13.95
CA LYS A 197 3.09 -13.38 -14.57
C LYS A 197 2.93 -12.14 -13.69
N GLU A 198 4.07 -11.57 -13.30
CA GLU A 198 4.22 -10.36 -12.48
C GLU A 198 3.67 -9.13 -13.21
N THR A 199 2.75 -8.41 -12.59
CA THR A 199 2.18 -7.14 -13.09
C THR A 199 2.33 -6.08 -12.00
N ARG A 200 3.50 -5.44 -11.96
CA ARG A 200 3.71 -4.27 -11.10
C ARG A 200 2.93 -3.09 -11.66
N THR A 201 2.22 -2.35 -10.82
CA THR A 201 1.29 -1.26 -11.20
C THR A 201 1.79 0.13 -10.78
N GLY A 202 3.11 0.37 -10.88
CA GLY A 202 3.75 1.69 -10.67
C GLY A 202 4.55 2.16 -11.90
N ILE A 203 4.96 3.46 -11.92
CA ILE A 203 5.57 4.16 -13.09
C ILE A 203 6.65 3.35 -13.84
N GLY A 204 7.37 2.47 -13.15
CA GLY A 204 8.41 1.61 -13.71
C GLY A 204 7.97 0.35 -14.47
N SER A 205 6.68 0.02 -14.58
CA SER A 205 6.21 -1.29 -15.08
C SER A 205 5.21 -1.22 -16.25
N PHE A 206 4.93 -0.02 -16.76
CA PHE A 206 3.76 0.22 -17.63
C PHE A 206 3.94 -0.07 -19.13
N ARG A 207 5.08 -0.60 -19.58
CA ARG A 207 5.23 -0.87 -21.01
C ARG A 207 4.27 -1.97 -21.48
N ARG A 208 3.93 -2.95 -20.63
CA ARG A 208 3.13 -4.13 -21.03
C ARG A 208 1.62 -3.92 -20.99
N HIS A 209 1.06 -3.31 -19.94
CA HIS A 209 -0.40 -3.04 -19.86
C HIS A 209 -0.90 -2.07 -20.95
N ILE A 210 -0.04 -1.13 -21.39
CA ILE A 210 -0.37 -0.23 -22.50
C ILE A 210 -0.25 -0.97 -23.85
N GLU A 211 0.72 -1.88 -24.01
CA GLU A 211 0.88 -2.66 -25.24
C GLU A 211 -0.21 -3.73 -25.40
N GLU A 212 -0.63 -4.42 -24.34
CA GLU A 212 -1.74 -5.40 -24.36
C GLU A 212 -3.10 -4.75 -24.66
N ARG A 213 -3.33 -3.51 -24.18
CA ARG A 213 -4.53 -2.72 -24.56
C ARG A 213 -4.40 -1.99 -25.91
N LYS A 214 -3.18 -1.80 -26.42
CA LYS A 214 -2.95 -1.27 -27.79
C LYS A 214 -2.94 -2.36 -28.86
N SER A 215 -2.63 -3.62 -28.56
CA SER A 215 -2.71 -4.73 -29.52
C SER A 215 -4.14 -5.05 -29.94
N LEU A 216 -5.14 -4.66 -29.12
CA LEU A 216 -6.56 -4.66 -29.50
C LEU A 216 -6.96 -3.49 -30.40
N ARG A 217 -6.14 -2.43 -30.51
CA ARG A 217 -6.44 -1.19 -31.26
C ARG A 217 -5.75 -1.11 -32.63
N LYS A 218 -5.15 -2.20 -33.12
CA LYS A 218 -4.46 -2.19 -34.43
C LYS A 218 -4.95 -3.30 -35.36
N SER A 219 -6.27 -3.37 -35.55
CA SER A 219 -6.84 -3.89 -36.79
C SER A 219 -8.08 -3.09 -37.13
N THR A 220 -7.90 -2.06 -37.97
CA THR A 220 -8.90 -1.50 -38.90
C THR A 220 -8.30 -0.21 -39.49
N ARG A 221 -7.37 -0.37 -40.43
CA ARG A 221 -7.15 0.68 -41.42
C ARG A 221 -6.65 0.09 -42.73
N SER A 222 -7.59 -0.34 -43.56
CA SER A 222 -7.49 -0.30 -45.03
C SER A 222 -8.89 -0.47 -45.63
N ILE A 223 -9.43 0.63 -46.15
CA ILE A 223 -10.55 0.62 -47.11
C ILE A 223 -9.94 0.30 -48.49
N PRO A 224 -10.60 -0.51 -49.33
CA PRO A 224 -11.18 0.07 -50.55
C PRO A 224 -12.62 -0.39 -50.86
N GLU A 225 -13.42 0.60 -51.26
CA GLU A 225 -14.61 0.63 -52.12
C GLU A 225 -15.25 -0.69 -52.62
N ARG A 226 -16.57 -0.89 -52.39
CA ARG A 226 -17.67 -0.80 -53.41
C ARG A 226 -19.03 -1.37 -52.92
N THR A 227 -20.09 -0.60 -53.23
CA THR A 227 -21.49 -0.94 -53.62
C THR A 227 -22.45 -1.78 -52.75
N ILE A 228 -23.49 -1.09 -52.26
CA ILE A 228 -24.95 -1.36 -52.07
C ILE A 228 -25.50 -2.78 -52.38
N GLU A 229 -26.17 -3.44 -51.41
CA GLU A 229 -27.62 -3.81 -51.38
C GLU A 229 -28.00 -4.75 -50.20
N GLU A 230 -29.02 -4.29 -49.45
CA GLU A 230 -30.12 -4.90 -48.66
C GLU A 230 -30.11 -6.33 -48.01
N VAL A 231 -30.64 -6.34 -46.76
CA VAL A 231 -31.32 -7.35 -45.90
C VAL A 231 -30.53 -8.57 -45.37
N GLU A 232 -30.35 -8.66 -44.04
CA GLU A 232 -31.13 -9.51 -43.11
C GLU A 232 -30.59 -9.40 -41.67
N GLU A 233 -31.51 -9.48 -40.72
CA GLU A 233 -31.32 -9.41 -39.28
C GLU A 233 -30.43 -10.57 -38.78
N GLU A 234 -29.44 -10.29 -37.95
CA GLU A 234 -29.15 -11.00 -36.68
C GLU A 234 -27.85 -10.45 -36.06
N GLU A 235 -27.78 -10.60 -34.74
CA GLU A 235 -26.63 -10.39 -33.84
C GLU A 235 -26.54 -9.04 -33.10
N ASP A 236 -27.20 -9.08 -31.93
CA ASP A 236 -26.81 -8.36 -30.72
C ASP A 236 -25.28 -8.38 -30.54
N GLU A 237 -24.63 -7.24 -30.66
CA GLU A 237 -23.42 -6.93 -29.90
C GLU A 237 -23.62 -5.58 -29.22
N GLU A 238 -24.10 -5.65 -27.97
CA GLU A 238 -23.96 -4.56 -27.01
C GLU A 238 -22.52 -4.02 -27.10
N LEU A 239 -22.40 -2.76 -27.52
CA LEU A 239 -21.21 -1.97 -27.35
C LEU A 239 -20.88 -1.99 -25.86
N ALA A 240 -19.99 -2.89 -25.43
CA ALA A 240 -19.43 -2.87 -24.10
C ALA A 240 -18.75 -1.52 -23.92
N GLU A 241 -19.44 -0.60 -23.26
CA GLU A 241 -18.86 0.62 -22.73
C GLU A 241 -17.59 0.22 -21.99
N ASP A 242 -16.46 0.79 -22.39
CA ASP A 242 -15.14 0.59 -21.78
C ASP A 242 -15.25 1.13 -20.34
N ASP A 243 -15.79 0.30 -19.44
CA ASP A 243 -16.34 0.70 -18.13
C ASP A 243 -15.17 1.23 -17.29
N PHE A 244 -15.01 2.55 -17.24
CA PHE A 244 -14.01 3.21 -16.42
C PHE A 244 -14.40 3.01 -14.96
N GLN A 245 -13.98 1.89 -14.39
CA GLN A 245 -14.26 1.57 -13.00
C GLN A 245 -13.46 2.53 -12.10
N PHE A 246 -14.14 3.57 -11.63
CA PHE A 246 -13.59 4.54 -10.70
C PHE A 246 -13.09 3.84 -9.43
N GLY A 247 -11.85 4.13 -9.05
CA GLY A 247 -11.21 3.65 -7.83
C GLY A 247 -10.03 2.69 -8.06
N ILE A 248 -9.78 2.23 -9.29
CA ILE A 248 -8.66 1.30 -9.58
C ILE A 248 -7.31 1.92 -9.21
N TRP A 249 -7.02 3.13 -9.68
CA TRP A 249 -5.71 3.76 -9.46
C TRP A 249 -5.60 4.32 -8.05
N LEU A 250 -6.69 4.86 -7.51
CA LEU A 250 -6.72 5.28 -6.11
C LEU A 250 -6.43 4.10 -5.17
N ARG A 251 -6.97 2.92 -5.47
CA ARG A 251 -6.68 1.67 -4.73
C ARG A 251 -5.21 1.29 -4.83
N HIS A 252 -4.64 1.26 -6.05
CA HIS A 252 -3.21 0.97 -6.21
C HIS A 252 -2.34 1.92 -5.39
N ARG A 253 -2.61 3.23 -5.45
CA ARG A 253 -1.89 4.22 -4.66
C ARG A 253 -2.01 3.99 -3.15
N ARG A 254 -3.19 3.59 -2.68
CA ARG A 254 -3.39 3.26 -1.26
C ARG A 254 -2.59 2.05 -0.81
N ILE A 255 -2.55 1.00 -1.64
CA ILE A 255 -1.79 -0.22 -1.37
C ILE A 255 -0.29 0.07 -1.37
N ASP A 256 0.22 0.66 -2.47
CA ASP A 256 1.65 0.94 -2.64
C ASP A 256 2.15 1.93 -1.57
N GLY A 257 1.35 2.97 -1.29
CA GLY A 257 1.65 3.92 -0.23
C GLY A 257 1.74 3.23 1.12
N ALA A 258 0.78 2.37 1.48
CA ALA A 258 0.79 1.65 2.77
C ALA A 258 1.96 0.66 2.90
N LEU A 259 2.42 0.10 1.78
CA LEU A 259 3.58 -0.78 1.69
C LEU A 259 4.92 -0.04 1.63
N ASN A 260 4.92 1.29 1.49
CA ASN A 260 6.10 2.08 1.15
C ASN A 260 6.81 1.57 -0.12
N ARG A 261 6.03 1.16 -1.12
CA ARG A 261 6.56 0.67 -2.38
C ARG A 261 6.92 1.85 -3.29
N VAL A 262 8.12 1.83 -3.86
CA VAL A 262 8.56 2.88 -4.79
C VAL A 262 9.09 2.28 -6.10
N PRO A 263 9.26 3.08 -7.18
CA PRO A 263 9.88 2.61 -8.43
C PRO A 263 11.31 2.08 -8.26
N ASN A 264 11.77 1.21 -9.17
CA ASN A 264 13.15 0.71 -9.15
C ASN A 264 14.15 1.85 -9.30
N ASN A 265 15.25 1.81 -8.54
CA ASN A 265 16.25 2.87 -8.48
C ASN A 265 15.70 4.22 -7.99
N PHE A 266 14.56 4.25 -7.31
CA PHE A 266 13.95 5.48 -6.79
C PHE A 266 14.93 6.26 -5.91
N TYR A 267 15.49 5.62 -4.88
CA TYR A 267 16.39 6.30 -3.94
C TYR A 267 17.69 6.77 -4.61
N ALA A 268 18.27 5.96 -5.50
CA ALA A 268 19.47 6.38 -6.24
C ALA A 268 19.19 7.59 -7.13
N THR A 269 18.03 7.62 -7.79
CA THR A 269 17.59 8.75 -8.62
C THR A 269 17.31 9.98 -7.76
N LEU A 270 16.65 9.81 -6.61
CA LEU A 270 16.35 10.91 -5.69
C LEU A 270 17.64 11.48 -5.07
N TRP A 271 18.63 10.65 -4.77
CA TRP A 271 19.94 11.09 -4.32
C TRP A 271 20.58 12.00 -5.38
N ASP A 272 20.57 11.58 -6.65
CA ASP A 272 21.10 12.38 -7.76
C ASP A 272 20.35 13.73 -7.84
N THR A 273 19.03 13.74 -7.65
CA THR A 273 18.19 14.95 -7.64
C THR A 273 18.56 15.88 -6.49
N VAL A 274 18.56 15.38 -5.25
CA VAL A 274 18.85 16.19 -4.05
C VAL A 274 20.28 16.75 -4.12
N ASN A 275 21.23 15.98 -4.65
CA ASN A 275 22.61 16.42 -4.82
C ASN A 275 22.76 17.61 -5.81
N ARG A 276 21.79 17.81 -6.72
CA ARG A 276 21.76 18.95 -7.64
C ARG A 276 21.02 20.17 -7.08
N LEU A 277 20.31 20.03 -5.97
CA LEU A 277 19.45 21.07 -5.39
C LEU A 277 20.11 21.65 -4.13
N PRO A 278 20.67 22.88 -4.14
CA PRO A 278 21.44 23.42 -3.01
C PRO A 278 20.70 23.46 -1.68
N HIS A 279 19.39 23.70 -1.71
CA HIS A 279 18.53 23.69 -0.52
C HIS A 279 17.73 22.39 -0.36
N GLY A 280 17.85 21.46 -1.33
CA GLY A 280 17.16 20.20 -1.32
C GLY A 280 15.67 20.30 -1.66
N VAL A 281 14.91 19.32 -1.18
CA VAL A 281 13.48 19.15 -1.50
C VAL A 281 12.65 19.19 -0.21
N ARG A 282 11.56 19.97 -0.22
CA ARG A 282 10.61 20.04 0.90
C ARG A 282 9.37 19.18 0.61
N ILE A 283 9.00 18.34 1.57
CA ILE A 283 7.79 17.52 1.57
C ILE A 283 7.08 17.78 2.91
N ASN A 284 5.87 18.34 2.86
CA ASN A 284 5.21 18.96 4.02
C ASN A 284 6.19 19.93 4.74
N ASP A 285 6.36 19.75 6.05
CA ASP A 285 7.25 20.57 6.88
C ASP A 285 8.68 20.01 7.00
N THR A 286 9.02 18.99 6.20
CA THR A 286 10.32 18.30 6.28
C THR A 286 11.16 18.55 5.04
N ILE A 287 12.44 18.84 5.23
CA ILE A 287 13.38 19.11 4.13
C ILE A 287 14.39 17.98 4.02
N LEU A 288 14.44 17.35 2.84
CA LEU A 288 15.54 16.51 2.40
C LEU A 288 16.66 17.41 1.88
N HIS A 289 17.52 17.86 2.78
CA HIS A 289 18.58 18.82 2.48
C HIS A 289 19.71 18.18 1.66
N TRP A 290 20.36 18.97 0.79
CA TRP A 290 21.51 18.55 -0.01
C TRP A 290 22.65 17.95 0.83
N GLY A 291 22.85 18.45 2.06
CA GLY A 291 23.88 17.94 2.98
C GLY A 291 23.78 16.43 3.24
N LEU A 292 22.58 15.84 3.16
CA LEU A 292 22.40 14.39 3.27
C LEU A 292 23.17 13.62 2.20
N THR A 293 23.33 14.18 1.00
CA THR A 293 24.08 13.54 -0.10
C THR A 293 25.58 13.71 0.05
N GLN A 294 26.04 14.63 0.92
CA GLN A 294 27.45 14.77 1.26
C GLN A 294 27.88 13.77 2.33
N GLU A 295 26.96 13.40 3.23
CA GLU A 295 27.22 12.46 4.33
C GLU A 295 26.94 11.00 3.97
N MET A 296 26.14 10.74 2.93
CA MET A 296 25.64 9.41 2.56
C MET A 296 25.80 9.16 1.07
N THR A 297 26.08 7.92 0.68
CA THR A 297 26.30 7.60 -0.74
C THR A 297 25.01 7.21 -1.48
N ARG A 298 25.05 7.35 -2.81
CA ARG A 298 23.94 7.13 -3.75
C ARG A 298 23.20 5.80 -3.61
N ARG A 299 23.87 4.73 -3.18
CA ARG A 299 23.30 3.38 -3.07
C ARG A 299 23.28 2.86 -1.63
N GLU A 300 23.52 3.74 -0.66
CA GLU A 300 23.47 3.36 0.75
C GLU A 300 22.04 3.29 1.27
N MET A 301 21.82 2.28 2.11
CA MET A 301 20.58 2.09 2.86
C MET A 301 20.23 3.30 3.73
N LYS A 302 21.24 3.98 4.29
CA LYS A 302 21.04 5.09 5.22
C LYS A 302 20.25 6.23 4.58
N PHE A 303 20.60 6.61 3.35
CA PHE A 303 19.86 7.63 2.60
C PHE A 303 18.43 7.19 2.32
N ALA A 304 18.22 5.93 1.92
CA ALA A 304 16.89 5.40 1.66
C ALA A 304 15.99 5.40 2.91
N LEU A 305 16.55 5.06 4.08
CA LEU A 305 15.83 5.09 5.35
C LEU A 305 15.45 6.51 5.78
N GLU A 306 16.30 7.51 5.54
CA GLU A 306 15.96 8.93 5.78
C GLU A 306 14.81 9.38 4.88
N VAL A 307 14.86 9.04 3.58
CA VAL A 307 13.78 9.34 2.64
C VAL A 307 12.48 8.66 3.07
N GLU A 308 12.51 7.37 3.40
CA GLU A 308 11.34 6.66 3.92
C GLU A 308 10.82 7.32 5.20
N GLN A 309 11.69 7.78 6.11
CA GLN A 309 11.26 8.45 7.32
C GLN A 309 10.48 9.74 7.01
N VAL A 310 10.91 10.51 6.01
CA VAL A 310 10.16 11.68 5.52
C VAL A 310 8.82 11.28 4.92
N LEU A 311 8.78 10.29 4.03
CA LEU A 311 7.55 9.81 3.39
C LEU A 311 6.57 9.19 4.41
N ASN A 312 7.08 8.56 5.46
CA ASN A 312 6.30 7.93 6.52
C ASN A 312 5.59 8.95 7.44
N ARG A 313 5.96 10.24 7.40
CA ARG A 313 5.24 11.34 8.08
C ARG A 313 3.93 11.72 7.38
N ILE A 314 3.77 11.33 6.13
CA ILE A 314 2.51 11.49 5.39
C ILE A 314 1.52 10.47 5.95
N ALA A 315 0.36 10.91 6.44
CA ALA A 315 -0.64 10.00 7.01
C ALA A 315 -1.39 9.22 5.91
N GLU A 316 -1.71 9.90 4.81
CA GLU A 316 -2.56 9.40 3.73
C GLU A 316 -1.73 8.61 2.70
N PRO A 317 -1.92 7.28 2.55
CA PRO A 317 -1.14 6.46 1.62
C PRO A 317 -1.21 6.92 0.17
N GLU A 318 -2.39 7.34 -0.31
CA GLU A 318 -2.57 7.84 -1.67
C GLU A 318 -1.77 9.13 -1.94
N TYR A 319 -1.62 10.00 -0.94
CA TYR A 319 -0.81 11.21 -1.07
C TYR A 319 0.68 10.90 -1.04
N ARG A 320 1.10 9.91 -0.23
CA ARG A 320 2.48 9.41 -0.22
C ARG A 320 2.90 8.95 -1.62
N GLU A 321 2.05 8.21 -2.32
CA GLU A 321 2.35 7.79 -3.69
C GLU A 321 2.38 8.95 -4.69
N MET A 322 1.51 9.95 -4.56
CA MET A 322 1.60 11.16 -5.40
C MET A 322 2.94 11.88 -5.20
N VAL A 323 3.45 11.95 -3.96
CA VAL A 323 4.77 12.50 -3.66
C VAL A 323 5.88 11.64 -4.29
N VAL A 324 5.80 10.31 -4.20
CA VAL A 324 6.75 9.39 -4.83
C VAL A 324 6.79 9.60 -6.35
N GLU A 325 5.63 9.69 -7.01
CA GLU A 325 5.54 9.96 -8.45
C GLU A 325 6.22 11.28 -8.83
N VAL A 326 5.99 12.35 -8.06
CA VAL A 326 6.64 13.66 -8.30
C VAL A 326 8.14 13.59 -8.11
N LEU A 327 8.63 13.03 -6.99
CA LEU A 327 10.06 12.90 -6.72
C LEU A 327 10.76 12.08 -7.80
N TRP A 328 10.10 11.05 -8.30
CA TRP A 328 10.58 10.21 -9.39
C TRP A 328 10.68 10.96 -10.74
N LEU A 329 9.70 11.83 -11.03
CA LEU A 329 9.71 12.69 -12.20
C LEU A 329 10.76 13.82 -12.09
N LEU A 330 10.97 14.39 -10.90
CA LEU A 330 11.99 15.42 -10.67
C LEU A 330 13.40 14.91 -10.98
N GLY A 331 13.69 13.64 -10.75
CA GLY A 331 14.96 13.05 -11.18
C GLY A 331 15.21 13.04 -12.68
N ARG A 332 14.19 13.33 -13.48
CA ARG A 332 14.24 13.44 -14.94
C ARG A 332 13.89 14.84 -15.43
N LEU A 333 13.90 15.85 -14.55
CA LEU A 333 13.43 17.20 -14.84
C LEU A 333 14.06 17.79 -16.12
N ASP A 334 15.39 17.72 -16.25
CA ASP A 334 16.11 18.27 -17.41
C ASP A 334 15.59 17.69 -18.75
N ARG A 335 15.27 16.39 -18.76
CA ARG A 335 14.72 15.70 -19.94
C ARG A 335 13.27 16.06 -20.22
N LEU A 336 12.51 16.37 -19.17
CA LEU A 336 11.07 16.65 -19.26
C LEU A 336 10.78 18.10 -19.63
N VAL A 337 11.59 19.04 -19.13
CA VAL A 337 11.41 20.48 -19.30
C VAL A 337 11.98 20.99 -20.63
N GLN A 338 12.77 20.16 -21.34
CA GLN A 338 13.37 20.49 -22.65
C GLN A 338 14.13 21.83 -22.63
N SER A 339 14.72 22.17 -21.48
CA SER A 339 15.52 23.38 -21.28
C SER A 339 16.90 22.99 -20.79
N ASP A 340 17.94 23.58 -21.36
CA ASP A 340 19.33 23.38 -20.95
C ASP A 340 19.62 23.98 -19.56
N GLN A 341 18.80 24.93 -19.10
CA GLN A 341 18.87 25.55 -17.78
C GLN A 341 17.48 25.72 -17.19
N PRO A 342 16.91 24.68 -16.56
CA PRO A 342 15.64 24.83 -15.85
C PRO A 342 15.78 25.86 -14.71
N ASN A 343 14.78 26.74 -14.59
CA ASN A 343 14.71 27.79 -13.57
C ASN A 343 14.30 27.21 -12.21
N ILE A 344 15.20 26.40 -11.65
CA ILE A 344 15.02 25.75 -10.36
C ILE A 344 15.33 26.77 -9.25
N PRO A 345 14.48 26.89 -8.20
CA PRO A 345 14.76 27.76 -7.06
C PRO A 345 16.14 27.46 -6.42
N ARG A 346 16.97 28.49 -6.32
CA ARG A 346 18.33 28.40 -5.73
C ARG A 346 18.45 29.02 -4.35
N ASP A 347 17.42 29.74 -3.90
CA ASP A 347 17.33 30.50 -2.66
C ASP A 347 16.46 29.81 -1.59
N ARG A 348 15.73 28.77 -1.99
CA ARG A 348 14.80 28.00 -1.15
C ARG A 348 14.69 26.57 -1.65
N PRO A 349 14.29 25.60 -0.81
CA PRO A 349 14.08 24.23 -1.27
C PRO A 349 12.87 24.13 -2.19
N LEU A 350 12.93 23.18 -3.12
CA LEU A 350 11.85 22.87 -4.06
C LEU A 350 10.69 22.22 -3.31
N ASP A 351 9.52 22.84 -3.38
CA ASP A 351 8.34 22.44 -2.62
C ASP A 351 7.45 21.47 -3.41
N ILE A 352 7.38 20.22 -2.96
CA ILE A 352 6.63 19.16 -3.64
C ILE A 352 5.12 19.40 -3.52
N ASP A 353 4.66 19.91 -2.38
CA ASP A 353 3.26 20.19 -2.13
C ASP A 353 2.74 21.31 -3.05
N VAL A 354 3.54 22.36 -3.29
CA VAL A 354 3.23 23.41 -4.28
C VAL A 354 3.12 22.83 -5.68
N LEU A 355 4.05 21.95 -6.07
CA LEU A 355 4.02 21.32 -7.39
C LEU A 355 2.75 20.46 -7.58
N LEU A 356 2.39 19.66 -6.58
CA LEU A 356 1.18 18.83 -6.60
C LEU A 356 -0.10 19.67 -6.64
N ARG A 357 -0.17 20.76 -5.88
CA ARG A 357 -1.29 21.71 -5.96
C ARG A 357 -1.39 22.30 -7.37
N LYS A 358 -0.26 22.66 -7.98
CA LYS A 358 -0.25 23.20 -9.35
C LYS A 358 -0.72 22.15 -10.38
N ALA A 359 -0.26 20.92 -10.26
CA ALA A 359 -0.73 19.81 -11.10
C ALA A 359 -2.24 19.59 -10.95
N ASN A 360 -2.77 19.68 -9.73
CA ASN A 360 -4.19 19.56 -9.46
C ASN A 360 -5.00 20.73 -10.04
N GLU A 361 -4.52 21.97 -9.95
CA GLU A 361 -5.16 23.11 -10.63
C GLU A 361 -5.29 22.88 -12.13
N LEU A 362 -4.22 22.39 -12.78
CA LEU A 362 -4.21 22.07 -14.21
C LEU A 362 -5.18 20.92 -14.54
N PHE A 363 -5.20 19.88 -13.72
CA PHE A 363 -6.14 18.76 -13.85
C PHE A 363 -7.59 19.24 -13.77
N VAL A 364 -7.94 20.02 -12.75
CA VAL A 364 -9.30 20.50 -12.53
C VAL A 364 -9.71 21.47 -13.63
N LYS A 365 -8.83 22.38 -14.05
CA LYS A 365 -9.10 23.31 -15.15
C LYS A 365 -9.38 22.56 -16.45
N HIS A 366 -8.51 21.62 -16.82
CA HIS A 366 -8.67 20.85 -18.05
C HIS A 366 -9.97 20.03 -18.04
N ASN A 367 -10.28 19.36 -16.93
CA ASN A 367 -11.52 18.58 -16.82
C ASN A 367 -12.79 19.45 -16.79
N ARG A 368 -12.69 20.69 -16.29
CA ARG A 368 -13.78 21.69 -16.39
C ARG A 368 -14.06 22.04 -17.84
N GLU A 369 -13.01 22.33 -18.62
CA GLU A 369 -13.13 22.68 -20.05
C GLU A 369 -13.69 21.53 -20.88
N MET A 370 -13.34 20.29 -20.53
CA MET A 370 -13.81 19.07 -21.19
C MET A 370 -15.19 18.58 -20.72
N GLY A 371 -15.77 19.19 -19.69
CA GLY A 371 -17.10 18.82 -19.20
C GLY A 371 -17.19 17.42 -18.56
N THR A 372 -16.11 16.93 -17.92
CA THR A 372 -16.07 15.56 -17.38
C THR A 372 -16.75 15.44 -16.00
N ILE A 373 -16.80 14.21 -15.46
CA ILE A 373 -17.32 13.88 -14.12
C ILE A 373 -16.72 14.74 -12.98
N VAL A 374 -15.54 15.34 -13.19
CA VAL A 374 -14.91 16.24 -12.22
C VAL A 374 -15.76 17.50 -11.96
N LEU A 375 -16.68 17.86 -12.88
CA LEU A 375 -17.69 18.90 -12.67
C LEU A 375 -18.60 18.60 -11.48
N GLU A 376 -18.82 17.34 -11.14
CA GLU A 376 -19.62 16.96 -9.97
C GLU A 376 -18.88 17.25 -8.65
N CYS A 377 -17.57 17.55 -8.69
CA CYS A 377 -16.74 17.87 -7.52
C CYS A 377 -15.94 19.19 -7.67
N CYS A 378 -14.60 19.13 -7.68
CA CYS A 378 -13.71 20.30 -7.66
C CYS A 378 -13.99 21.31 -8.77
N ALA A 379 -14.36 20.84 -9.96
CA ALA A 379 -14.52 21.72 -11.11
C ALA A 379 -15.80 22.58 -11.04
N SER A 380 -16.79 22.24 -10.20
CA SER A 380 -17.93 23.13 -9.91
C SER A 380 -17.72 24.07 -8.71
N GLY A 381 -16.51 24.07 -8.11
CA GLY A 381 -16.22 24.84 -6.90
C GLY A 381 -16.72 24.18 -5.61
N LYS A 382 -17.23 22.93 -5.70
CA LYS A 382 -17.55 22.12 -4.53
C LYS A 382 -16.28 21.57 -3.88
N ARG A 383 -16.36 21.32 -2.57
CA ARG A 383 -15.32 20.61 -1.84
C ARG A 383 -15.30 19.15 -2.30
N CYS A 384 -14.12 18.62 -2.57
CA CYS A 384 -13.92 17.23 -2.95
C CYS A 384 -13.28 16.46 -1.80
N ASP A 385 -13.63 15.18 -1.67
CA ASP A 385 -13.13 14.29 -0.62
C ASP A 385 -11.69 13.78 -0.85
N GLY A 386 -10.95 14.39 -1.78
CA GLY A 386 -9.57 14.02 -2.01
C GLY A 386 -8.66 14.51 -0.88
N ALA A 387 -7.69 13.67 -0.51
CA ALA A 387 -6.74 13.98 0.54
C ALA A 387 -5.94 15.25 0.22
N ARG A 388 -5.56 16.01 1.26
CA ARG A 388 -4.70 17.20 1.17
C ARG A 388 -5.18 18.27 0.18
N GLY A 389 -6.48 18.34 -0.08
CA GLY A 389 -7.07 19.33 -0.98
C GLY A 389 -6.81 19.08 -2.48
N LEU A 390 -6.30 17.90 -2.84
CA LEU A 390 -6.23 17.48 -4.24
C LEU A 390 -7.55 16.80 -4.65
N CYS A 391 -7.87 16.81 -5.95
CA CYS A 391 -9.05 16.17 -6.48
C CYS A 391 -8.97 14.64 -6.34
N ARG A 392 -10.04 13.99 -5.86
CA ARG A 392 -10.14 12.54 -5.77
C ARG A 392 -9.92 11.85 -7.12
N HIS A 393 -10.40 12.44 -8.21
CA HIS A 393 -10.21 11.91 -9.56
C HIS A 393 -8.78 12.06 -10.07
N LEU A 394 -7.99 13.00 -9.52
CA LEU A 394 -6.56 13.04 -9.82
C LEU A 394 -5.87 11.81 -9.22
N TYR A 395 -6.20 11.48 -7.96
CA TYR A 395 -5.72 10.25 -7.30
C TYR A 395 -6.25 8.97 -7.95
N ASP A 396 -7.24 9.05 -8.81
CA ASP A 396 -7.76 7.91 -9.55
C ASP A 396 -7.41 7.92 -11.05
N SER A 397 -6.58 8.86 -11.48
CA SER A 397 -6.07 8.85 -12.86
C SER A 397 -4.83 7.96 -12.98
N ALA A 398 -4.66 7.34 -14.15
CA ALA A 398 -3.52 6.48 -14.43
C ALA A 398 -2.19 7.23 -14.16
N PRO A 399 -1.15 6.59 -13.60
CA PRO A 399 0.13 7.25 -13.33
C PRO A 399 0.81 7.80 -14.58
N ALA A 400 0.58 7.16 -15.74
CA ALA A 400 1.16 7.50 -17.03
C ALA A 400 0.09 7.49 -18.13
N GLY A 401 0.41 8.14 -19.25
CA GLY A 401 -0.47 8.27 -20.40
C GLY A 401 -1.07 9.66 -20.55
N GLU A 402 -1.77 9.85 -21.66
CA GLU A 402 -2.49 11.09 -21.94
C GLU A 402 -3.56 11.27 -20.86
N PHE A 403 -3.56 12.44 -20.22
CA PHE A 403 -4.47 12.76 -19.10
C PHE A 403 -4.25 11.93 -17.80
N GLY A 404 -3.13 11.23 -17.67
CA GLY A 404 -2.71 10.63 -16.39
C GLY A 404 -2.11 11.63 -15.41
N THR A 405 -1.78 11.22 -14.18
CA THR A 405 -1.17 12.12 -13.16
C THR A 405 0.15 12.71 -13.62
N SER A 406 1.05 11.90 -14.20
CA SER A 406 2.33 12.39 -14.71
C SER A 406 2.17 13.46 -15.78
N HIS A 407 1.14 13.42 -16.62
CA HIS A 407 0.87 14.46 -17.60
C HIS A 407 0.69 15.83 -16.94
N TYR A 408 -0.13 15.90 -15.88
CA TYR A 408 -0.37 17.17 -15.18
C TYR A 408 0.81 17.58 -14.30
N ILE A 409 1.53 16.61 -13.71
CA ILE A 409 2.75 16.88 -12.95
C ILE A 409 3.83 17.46 -13.88
N ILE A 410 4.05 16.86 -15.05
CA ILE A 410 5.02 17.34 -16.05
C ILE A 410 4.62 18.73 -16.54
N LYS A 411 3.34 18.96 -16.87
CA LYS A 411 2.87 20.31 -17.24
C LYS A 411 3.10 21.34 -16.13
N ALA A 412 2.89 20.96 -14.85
CA ALA A 412 3.20 21.83 -13.73
C ALA A 412 4.71 22.12 -13.61
N MET A 413 5.56 21.10 -13.78
CA MET A 413 7.02 21.26 -13.81
C MET A 413 7.47 22.18 -14.93
N MET A 414 6.92 22.04 -16.14
CA MET A 414 7.22 22.93 -17.26
C MET A 414 6.86 24.37 -16.89
N ILE A 415 5.62 24.64 -16.46
CA ILE A 415 5.17 26.00 -16.11
C ILE A 415 6.00 26.64 -14.99
N LEU A 416 6.49 25.84 -14.03
CA LEU A 416 7.21 26.35 -12.87
C LEU A 416 8.72 26.48 -13.08
N PHE A 417 9.30 25.73 -14.02
CA PHE A 417 10.75 25.59 -14.18
C PHE A 417 11.27 25.85 -15.60
N THR A 418 10.43 26.11 -16.60
CA THR A 418 10.83 26.87 -17.81
C THR A 418 10.69 28.34 -17.53
#